data_AF-A0A7C7DTK1-F1
#
_entry.id   AF-A0A7C7DTK1-F1
#
_cell.length_a   1.000
_cell.length_b   1.000
_cell.length_c   1.000
_cell.angle_alpha   90.00
_cell.angle_beta   90.00
_cell.angle_gamma   90.00
#
_symmetry.space_group_name_H-M   'P 1'
#
loop_
_entity.id
_entity.type
_entity.pdbx_description
1 polymer ?
#
loop_
_entity_poly.entity_id
_entity_poly.type
_entity_poly.pdbx_seq_one_letter_code
_entity_poly.pdbx_strand_id
1 'polypeptide(L)'
;MTFETQVLIAFILLLGLFGWVGMRRGSYSELIFLGVTLVSWVLLQERGTVVVRITNLGGKFLALLQSGKLTGEDPAEAIQVVQAAPDVVTDASREGFLFLVWALVVIIAFIVTSDARLIKKGKSKQLGFVLGVVNGIVLIALLLPRLSAWLTTTTAAQATSGSLNVIVAFVTGLWNLFYQTLQNILQRIGPISPSGWLLIITLLLVLIAWPMRGAASKKK
;
A
#
# COMPACT_ATOMS: atom_id res chain seq x y z
N MET A 1 -3.70 -37.10 -9.38
CA MET A 1 -3.01 -36.17 -8.46
C MET A 1 -4.08 -35.54 -7.58
N THR A 2 -3.97 -35.60 -6.25
CA THR A 2 -5.00 -35.04 -5.35
C THR A 2 -4.88 -33.52 -5.26
N PHE A 3 -5.96 -32.82 -4.93
CA PHE A 3 -5.97 -31.37 -4.70
C PHE A 3 -4.93 -30.95 -3.65
N GLU A 4 -4.82 -31.71 -2.55
CA GLU A 4 -3.82 -31.50 -1.49
C GLU A 4 -2.39 -31.55 -2.03
N THR A 5 -2.12 -32.50 -2.94
CA THR A 5 -0.80 -32.63 -3.56
C THR A 5 -0.50 -31.43 -4.46
N GLN A 6 -1.50 -30.92 -5.20
CA GLN A 6 -1.35 -29.73 -6.04
C GLN A 6 -1.07 -28.46 -5.21
N VAL A 7 -1.79 -28.28 -4.10
CA VAL A 7 -1.60 -27.16 -3.18
C VAL A 7 -0.21 -27.20 -2.55
N LEU A 8 0.23 -28.38 -2.10
CA LEU A 8 1.56 -28.56 -1.53
C LEU A 8 2.67 -28.23 -2.53
N ILE A 9 2.55 -28.70 -3.77
CA ILE A 9 3.53 -28.41 -4.83
C ILE A 9 3.53 -26.91 -5.15
N ALA A 10 2.37 -26.28 -5.30
CA ALA A 10 2.28 -24.84 -5.54
C ALA A 10 2.92 -24.05 -4.40
N PHE A 11 2.71 -24.46 -3.14
CA PHE A 11 3.31 -23.83 -1.98
C PHE A 11 4.84 -23.98 -1.98
N ILE A 12 5.37 -25.18 -2.24
CA ILE A 12 6.82 -25.43 -2.32
C ILE A 12 7.45 -24.60 -3.45
N LEU A 13 6.82 -24.55 -4.63
CA LEU A 13 7.30 -23.73 -5.75
C LEU A 13 7.30 -22.24 -5.40
N LEU A 14 6.25 -21.77 -4.72
CA LEU A 14 6.16 -20.39 -4.26
C LEU A 14 7.24 -20.06 -3.23
N LEU A 15 7.49 -20.94 -2.26
CA LEU A 15 8.61 -20.77 -1.32
C LEU A 15 9.96 -20.79 -2.03
N GLY A 16 10.14 -21.66 -3.02
CA GLY A 16 11.33 -21.68 -3.88
C GLY A 16 11.53 -20.36 -4.61
N LEU A 17 10.46 -19.75 -5.13
CA LEU A 17 10.51 -18.43 -5.77
C LEU A 17 10.95 -17.34 -4.78
N PHE A 18 10.35 -17.30 -3.59
CA PHE A 18 10.74 -16.35 -2.55
C PHE A 18 12.19 -16.55 -2.10
N GLY A 19 12.63 -17.80 -1.92
CA GLY A 19 14.02 -18.10 -1.61
C GLY A 19 14.98 -17.67 -2.74
N TRP A 20 14.62 -17.90 -4.00
CA TRP A 20 15.42 -17.45 -5.14
C TRP A 20 15.55 -15.92 -5.18
N VAL A 21 14.43 -15.19 -4.97
CA VAL A 21 14.41 -13.73 -4.88
C VAL A 21 15.31 -13.26 -3.72
N GLY A 22 15.19 -13.88 -2.55
CA GLY A 22 16.00 -13.55 -1.38
C GLY A 22 17.49 -13.80 -1.59
N MET A 23 17.85 -14.86 -2.31
CA MET A 23 19.24 -15.11 -2.70
C MET A 23 19.80 -14.01 -3.61
N ARG A 24 18.98 -13.45 -4.52
CA ARG A 24 19.41 -12.37 -5.42
C ARG A 24 19.51 -11.01 -4.73
N ARG A 25 18.60 -10.71 -3.80
CA ARG A 25 18.55 -9.45 -3.04
C ARG A 25 19.64 -9.41 -1.96
N GLY A 26 19.89 -10.54 -1.31
CA GLY A 26 20.89 -10.68 -0.26
C GLY A 26 20.29 -10.55 1.14
N SER A 27 20.98 -11.14 2.11
CA SER A 27 20.44 -11.36 3.45
C SER A 27 20.06 -10.11 4.24
N TYR A 28 20.84 -9.02 4.16
CA TYR A 28 20.53 -7.77 4.86
C TYR A 28 19.24 -7.13 4.34
N SER A 29 19.06 -7.08 3.02
CA SER A 29 17.83 -6.55 2.40
C SER A 29 16.61 -7.34 2.82
N GLU A 30 16.71 -8.68 2.84
CA GLU A 30 15.62 -9.55 3.29
C GLU A 30 15.30 -9.38 4.78
N LEU A 31 16.31 -9.21 5.63
CA LEU A 31 16.10 -9.00 7.07
C LEU A 31 15.44 -7.65 7.36
N ILE A 32 15.88 -6.59 6.69
CA ILE A 32 15.26 -5.27 6.80
C ILE A 32 13.83 -5.32 6.26
N PHE A 33 13.61 -5.98 5.12
CA PHE A 33 12.28 -6.16 4.55
C PHE A 33 11.35 -6.92 5.50
N LEU A 34 11.83 -7.99 6.14
CA LEU A 34 11.09 -8.74 7.16
C LEU A 34 10.70 -7.84 8.33
N GLY A 35 11.69 -7.12 8.87
CA GLY A 35 11.49 -6.20 9.99
C GLY A 35 10.45 -5.13 9.67
N VAL A 36 10.57 -4.48 8.52
CA VAL A 36 9.61 -3.46 8.07
C VAL A 36 8.23 -4.05 7.87
N THR A 37 8.11 -5.24 7.27
CA THR A 37 6.83 -5.91 7.02
C THR A 37 6.09 -6.20 8.33
N LEU A 38 6.78 -6.80 9.31
CA LEU A 38 6.20 -7.15 10.61
C LEU A 38 5.91 -5.92 11.47
N VAL A 39 6.87 -4.99 11.58
CA VAL A 39 6.72 -3.79 12.41
C VAL A 39 5.62 -2.90 11.84
N SER A 40 5.58 -2.69 10.52
CA SER A 40 4.50 -1.90 9.90
C SER A 40 3.13 -2.55 10.07
N TRP A 41 3.05 -3.89 9.99
CA TRP A 41 1.80 -4.60 10.26
C TRP A 41 1.31 -4.32 11.68
N VAL A 42 2.15 -4.57 12.69
CA VAL A 42 1.80 -4.37 14.11
C VAL A 42 1.45 -2.91 14.38
N LEU A 43 2.28 -1.97 13.90
CA LEU A 43 2.02 -0.54 14.07
C LEU A 43 0.70 -0.09 13.44
N LEU A 44 0.33 -0.63 12.28
CA LEU A 44 -0.95 -0.29 11.65
C LEU A 44 -2.14 -0.88 12.38
N GLN A 45 -1.99 -2.03 13.05
CA GLN A 45 -3.05 -2.58 13.91
C GLN A 45 -3.23 -1.73 15.18
N GLU A 46 -2.14 -1.34 15.84
CA GLU A 46 -2.21 -0.57 17.10
C GLU A 46 -2.51 0.92 16.89
N ARG A 47 -1.95 1.53 15.83
CA ARG A 47 -2.02 2.97 15.55
C ARG A 47 -2.83 3.29 14.30
N GLY A 48 -3.58 2.34 13.75
CA GLY A 48 -4.38 2.52 12.54
C GLY A 48 -5.37 3.70 12.64
N THR A 49 -5.88 3.99 13.83
CA THR A 49 -6.74 5.17 14.07
C THR A 49 -6.05 6.49 13.72
N VAL A 50 -4.74 6.61 13.99
CA VAL A 50 -3.97 7.82 13.67
C VAL A 50 -3.86 7.97 12.16
N VAL A 51 -3.56 6.88 11.44
CA VAL A 51 -3.44 6.89 9.98
C VAL A 51 -4.78 7.27 9.34
N VAL A 52 -5.89 6.65 9.79
CA VAL A 52 -7.25 6.98 9.33
C VAL A 52 -7.58 8.45 9.58
N ARG A 53 -7.25 8.98 10.77
CA ARG A 53 -7.49 10.38 11.11
C ARG A 53 -6.70 11.33 10.22
N ILE A 54 -5.43 11.03 9.96
CA ILE A 54 -4.58 11.83 9.05
C ILE A 54 -5.17 11.80 7.64
N THR A 55 -5.62 10.64 7.16
CA THR A 55 -6.24 10.51 5.83
C THR A 55 -7.56 11.26 5.74
N ASN A 56 -8.45 11.16 6.74
CA ASN A 56 -9.71 11.89 6.77
C ASN A 56 -9.48 13.40 6.86
N LEU A 57 -8.48 13.85 7.62
CA LEU A 57 -8.08 15.26 7.69
C LEU A 57 -7.54 15.75 6.34
N GLY A 58 -6.70 14.96 5.67
CA GLY A 58 -6.22 15.26 4.32
C GLY A 58 -7.37 15.36 3.30
N GLY A 59 -8.35 14.46 3.38
CA GLY A 59 -9.56 14.52 2.56
C GLY A 59 -10.40 15.78 2.79
N LYS A 60 -10.60 16.15 4.06
CA LYS A 60 -11.31 17.39 4.44
C LYS A 60 -10.55 18.64 4.02
N PHE A 61 -9.22 18.62 4.09
CA PHE A 61 -8.38 19.70 3.61
C PHE A 61 -8.45 19.86 2.08
N LEU A 62 -8.51 18.75 1.33
CA LEU A 62 -8.74 18.78 -0.11
C LEU A 62 -10.14 19.34 -0.45
N ALA A 63 -11.18 18.92 0.27
CA ALA A 63 -12.52 19.47 0.11
C ALA A 63 -12.55 21.00 0.37
N LEU A 64 -11.80 21.45 1.39
CA LEU A 64 -11.63 22.86 1.70
C LEU A 64 -10.90 23.62 0.57
N LEU A 65 -9.80 23.06 0.03
CA LEU A 65 -9.08 23.62 -1.13
C LEU A 65 -10.00 23.80 -2.35
N GLN A 66 -10.89 22.84 -2.57
CA GLN A 66 -11.78 22.83 -3.72
C GLN A 66 -12.97 23.77 -3.58
N SER A 67 -13.44 23.99 -2.35
CA SER A 67 -14.48 24.96 -2.09
C SER A 67 -14.07 26.40 -2.43
N GLY A 68 -12.77 26.66 -2.64
CA GLY A 68 -12.24 28.00 -2.88
C GLY A 68 -12.33 28.93 -1.66
N LYS A 69 -12.86 28.43 -0.54
CA LYS A 69 -13.13 29.21 0.68
C LYS A 69 -11.92 29.42 1.58
N LEU A 70 -10.74 28.94 1.19
CA LEU A 70 -9.48 29.23 1.87
C LEU A 70 -9.07 30.71 1.77
N THR A 71 -9.52 31.39 0.71
CA THR A 71 -9.26 32.82 0.48
C THR A 71 -10.50 33.68 0.76
N GLY A 72 -11.55 33.10 1.34
CA GLY A 72 -12.75 33.83 1.72
C GLY A 72 -12.49 34.78 2.90
N GLU A 73 -13.22 35.89 2.96
CA GLU A 73 -13.07 36.92 4.00
C GLU A 73 -13.52 36.42 5.39
N ASP A 74 -14.34 35.36 5.45
CA ASP A 74 -14.84 34.79 6.70
C ASP A 74 -14.28 33.37 6.97
N PRO A 75 -13.42 33.22 7.99
CA PRO A 75 -12.89 31.92 8.44
C PRO A 75 -13.99 30.92 8.85
N ALA A 76 -15.16 31.40 9.26
CA ALA A 76 -16.26 30.53 9.67
C ALA A 76 -16.77 29.65 8.52
N GLU A 77 -16.72 30.14 7.29
CA GLU A 77 -17.15 29.36 6.12
C GLU A 77 -16.18 28.21 5.79
N ALA A 78 -14.87 28.42 5.99
CA ALA A 78 -13.86 27.39 5.84
C ALA A 78 -14.06 26.26 6.87
N ILE A 79 -14.40 26.61 8.11
CA ILE A 79 -14.67 25.65 9.18
C ILE A 79 -15.93 24.83 8.88
N GLN A 80 -16.99 25.46 8.36
CA GLN A 80 -18.22 24.75 7.98
C GLN A 80 -17.98 23.74 6.86
N VAL A 81 -17.17 24.06 5.84
CA VAL A 81 -16.81 23.11 4.78
C VAL A 81 -16.07 21.89 5.33
N VAL A 82 -15.12 22.09 6.24
CA VAL A 82 -14.38 21.00 6.88
C VAL A 82 -15.27 20.12 7.76
N GLN A 83 -16.25 20.72 8.46
CA GLN A 83 -17.20 19.99 9.29
C GLN A 83 -18.23 19.21 8.47
N ALA A 84 -18.68 19.77 7.34
CA ALA A 84 -19.67 19.15 6.46
C ALA A 84 -19.06 18.10 5.52
N ALA A 85 -17.75 18.14 5.27
CA ALA A 85 -17.08 17.20 4.38
C ALA A 85 -17.12 15.77 4.95
N PRO A 86 -17.63 14.79 4.19
CA PRO A 86 -17.71 13.41 4.63
C PRO A 86 -16.30 12.79 4.79
N ASP A 87 -16.16 11.90 5.76
CA ASP A 87 -14.92 11.16 5.98
C ASP A 87 -14.61 10.26 4.77
N VAL A 88 -13.35 10.30 4.31
CA VAL A 88 -12.89 9.50 3.16
C VAL A 88 -12.83 8.02 3.52
N VAL A 89 -12.38 7.72 4.74
CA VAL A 89 -12.33 6.38 5.32
C VAL A 89 -13.40 6.28 6.40
N THR A 90 -14.37 5.40 6.20
CA THR A 90 -15.47 5.13 7.13
C THR A 90 -15.17 3.87 7.95
N ASP A 91 -15.93 3.61 9.01
CA ASP A 91 -15.74 2.40 9.82
C ASP A 91 -15.87 1.10 9.00
N ALA A 92 -16.75 1.11 7.99
CA ALA A 92 -16.94 -0.03 7.09
C ALA A 92 -15.75 -0.26 6.13
N SER A 93 -15.03 0.79 5.73
CA SER A 93 -13.87 0.68 4.83
C SER A 93 -12.52 0.71 5.55
N ARG A 94 -12.52 0.95 6.87
CA ARG A 94 -11.33 1.13 7.70
C ARG A 94 -10.34 0.00 7.58
N GLU A 95 -10.81 -1.23 7.70
CA GLU A 95 -9.92 -2.40 7.73
C GLU A 95 -9.27 -2.65 6.37
N GLY A 96 -10.04 -2.54 5.28
CA GLY A 96 -9.53 -2.62 3.91
C GLY A 96 -8.54 -1.49 3.59
N PHE A 97 -8.83 -0.28 4.05
CA PHE A 97 -7.93 0.86 3.90
C PHE A 97 -6.59 0.64 4.61
N LEU A 98 -6.60 0.20 5.88
CA LEU A 98 -5.37 -0.08 6.63
C LEU A 98 -4.55 -1.19 5.98
N PHE A 99 -5.22 -2.22 5.45
CA PHE A 99 -4.56 -3.28 4.69
C PHE A 99 -3.91 -2.75 3.41
N LEU A 100 -4.58 -1.86 2.67
CA LEU A 100 -4.01 -1.22 1.47
C LEU A 100 -2.79 -0.36 1.82
N VAL A 101 -2.85 0.41 2.90
CA VAL A 101 -1.71 1.19 3.39
C VAL A 101 -0.55 0.27 3.74
N TRP A 102 -0.81 -0.84 4.45
CA TRP A 102 0.22 -1.82 4.75
C TRP A 102 0.83 -2.43 3.48
N ALA A 103 0.00 -2.85 2.52
CA ALA A 103 0.46 -3.40 1.25
C ALA A 103 1.35 -2.41 0.48
N LEU A 104 0.98 -1.12 0.49
CA LEU A 104 1.79 -0.05 -0.09
C LEU A 104 3.14 0.10 0.62
N VAL A 105 3.16 0.06 1.95
CA VAL A 105 4.39 0.08 2.74
C VAL A 105 5.29 -1.11 2.40
N VAL A 106 4.72 -2.31 2.27
CA VAL A 106 5.46 -3.52 1.88
C VAL A 106 6.06 -3.37 0.47
N ILE A 107 5.31 -2.86 -0.51
CA ILE A 107 5.81 -2.62 -1.87
C ILE A 107 6.97 -1.63 -1.85
N ILE A 108 6.81 -0.49 -1.17
CA ILE A 108 7.86 0.53 -1.04
C ILE A 108 9.09 -0.07 -0.34
N ALA A 109 8.88 -0.80 0.76
CA ALA A 109 9.96 -1.46 1.49
C ALA A 109 10.69 -2.45 0.58
N PHE A 110 9.98 -3.24 -0.23
CA PHE A 110 10.60 -4.17 -1.18
C PHE A 110 11.46 -3.44 -2.20
N ILE A 111 10.95 -2.35 -2.81
CA ILE A 111 11.69 -1.56 -3.81
C ILE A 111 12.93 -0.93 -3.18
N VAL A 112 12.77 -0.22 -2.07
CA VAL A 112 13.85 0.50 -1.37
C VAL A 112 14.94 -0.47 -0.91
N THR A 113 14.55 -1.61 -0.33
CA THR A 113 15.51 -2.59 0.15
C THR A 113 16.19 -3.38 -0.97
N SER A 114 15.62 -3.38 -2.18
CA SER A 114 16.22 -4.01 -3.37
C SER A 114 17.25 -3.12 -4.07
N ASP A 115 17.31 -1.82 -3.76
CA ASP A 115 18.32 -0.93 -4.33
C ASP A 115 19.69 -1.16 -3.67
N ALA A 116 20.64 -1.63 -4.50
CA ALA A 116 22.01 -1.88 -4.08
C ALA A 116 22.78 -0.61 -3.67
N ARG A 117 22.28 0.58 -4.01
CA ARG A 117 22.84 1.86 -3.57
C ARG A 117 22.46 2.20 -2.13
N LEU A 118 21.31 1.71 -1.68
CA LEU A 118 20.76 2.01 -0.35
C LEU A 118 21.13 0.94 0.67
N ILE A 119 21.21 -0.33 0.27
CA ILE A 119 21.50 -1.44 1.17
C ILE A 119 22.67 -2.28 0.67
N LYS A 120 23.64 -2.51 1.56
CA LYS A 120 24.77 -3.40 1.27
C LYS A 120 24.28 -4.84 1.15
N LYS A 121 24.66 -5.50 0.05
CA LYS A 121 24.37 -6.93 -0.15
C LYS A 121 25.08 -7.75 0.92
N GLY A 122 24.33 -8.64 1.58
CA GLY A 122 24.89 -9.62 2.49
C GLY A 122 25.73 -10.66 1.74
N LYS A 123 26.83 -11.12 2.36
CA LYS A 123 27.77 -12.06 1.74
C LYS A 123 27.20 -13.48 1.59
N SER A 124 26.22 -13.86 2.40
CA SER A 124 25.69 -15.24 2.46
C SER A 124 24.46 -15.45 1.58
N LYS A 125 24.66 -16.06 0.41
CA LYS A 125 23.58 -16.43 -0.53
C LYS A 125 22.56 -17.39 0.09
N GLN A 126 23.03 -18.37 0.87
CA GLN A 126 22.18 -19.35 1.56
C GLN A 126 21.27 -18.69 2.59
N LEU A 127 21.79 -17.72 3.35
CA LEU A 127 21.00 -16.99 4.33
C LEU A 127 19.99 -16.07 3.66
N GLY A 128 20.34 -15.47 2.51
CA GLY A 128 19.39 -14.76 1.65
C GLY A 128 18.26 -15.67 1.17
N PHE A 129 18.55 -16.92 0.80
CA PHE A 129 17.52 -17.89 0.42
C PHE A 129 16.57 -18.22 1.57
N VAL A 130 17.11 -18.57 2.75
CA VAL A 130 16.29 -18.90 3.92
C VAL A 130 15.44 -17.70 4.36
N LEU A 131 16.01 -16.50 4.40
CA LEU A 131 15.24 -15.29 4.74
C LEU A 131 14.18 -14.97 3.69
N GLY A 132 14.46 -15.21 2.41
CA GLY A 132 13.46 -15.11 1.35
C GLY A 132 12.28 -16.05 1.61
N VAL A 133 12.54 -17.33 1.89
CA VAL A 133 11.49 -18.31 2.26
C VAL A 133 10.69 -17.84 3.47
N VAL A 134 11.35 -17.38 4.54
CA VAL A 134 10.69 -16.87 5.75
C VAL A 134 9.80 -15.67 5.43
N ASN A 135 10.31 -14.71 4.65
CA ASN A 135 9.52 -13.57 4.17
C ASN A 135 8.31 -14.01 3.35
N GLY A 136 8.47 -15.00 2.48
CA GLY A 136 7.37 -15.60 1.74
C GLY A 136 6.30 -16.18 2.67
N ILE A 137 6.70 -16.96 3.68
CA ILE A 137 5.78 -17.52 4.68
C ILE A 137 5.04 -16.41 5.43
N VAL A 138 5.75 -15.38 5.90
CA VAL A 138 5.15 -14.25 6.63
C VAL A 138 4.16 -13.49 5.75
N LEU A 139 4.54 -13.16 4.51
CA LEU A 139 3.65 -12.49 3.58
C LEU A 139 2.42 -13.33 3.28
N ILE A 140 2.58 -14.63 3.02
CA ILE A 140 1.46 -15.54 2.81
C ILE A 140 0.57 -15.58 4.06
N ALA A 141 1.13 -15.76 5.25
CA ALA A 141 0.35 -15.83 6.49
C ALA A 141 -0.46 -14.55 6.77
N LEU A 142 0.08 -13.38 6.43
CA LEU A 142 -0.61 -12.10 6.62
C LEU A 142 -1.60 -11.79 5.49
N LEU A 143 -1.28 -12.18 4.25
CA LEU A 143 -2.12 -11.93 3.07
C LEU A 143 -3.27 -12.92 2.96
N LEU A 144 -3.03 -14.22 3.17
CA LEU A 144 -3.97 -15.28 2.84
C LEU A 144 -5.33 -15.14 3.54
N PRO A 145 -5.42 -14.85 4.85
CA PRO A 145 -6.69 -14.66 5.53
C PRO A 145 -7.50 -13.48 4.99
N ARG A 146 -6.81 -12.41 4.57
CA ARG A 146 -7.42 -11.21 4.00
C ARG A 146 -7.90 -11.46 2.58
N LEU A 147 -7.08 -12.14 1.79
CA LEU A 147 -7.41 -12.54 0.43
C LEU A 147 -8.54 -13.58 0.40
N SER A 148 -8.59 -14.52 1.35
CA SER A 148 -9.67 -15.51 1.43
C SER A 148 -11.01 -14.86 1.81
N ALA A 149 -11.02 -13.95 2.78
CA ALA A 149 -12.22 -13.20 3.13
C ALA A 149 -12.75 -12.39 1.93
N TRP A 150 -11.83 -11.82 1.14
CA TRP A 150 -12.17 -11.06 -0.06
C TRP A 150 -12.60 -11.94 -1.25
N LEU A 151 -11.94 -13.08 -1.43
CA LEU A 151 -12.30 -14.07 -2.43
C LEU A 151 -13.67 -14.65 -2.13
N THR A 152 -13.98 -15.05 -0.90
CA THR A 152 -15.30 -15.64 -0.57
C THR A 152 -16.47 -14.71 -0.86
N THR A 153 -16.30 -13.40 -0.69
CA THR A 153 -17.32 -12.40 -1.04
C THR A 153 -17.44 -12.18 -2.55
N THR A 154 -16.36 -12.37 -3.31
CA THR A 154 -16.31 -12.14 -4.78
C THR A 154 -16.63 -13.40 -5.59
N THR A 155 -16.16 -14.58 -5.18
CA THR A 155 -16.33 -15.86 -5.88
C THR A 155 -17.73 -16.42 -5.77
N ALA A 156 -18.51 -16.04 -4.74
CA ALA A 156 -19.93 -16.37 -4.67
C ALA A 156 -20.71 -15.86 -5.91
N ALA A 157 -20.22 -14.82 -6.60
CA ALA A 157 -20.82 -14.27 -7.81
C ALA A 157 -20.28 -14.85 -9.14
N GLN A 158 -19.16 -15.58 -9.14
CA GLN A 158 -18.41 -15.92 -10.37
C GLN A 158 -17.99 -17.40 -10.50
N ALA A 159 -18.46 -18.28 -9.62
CA ALA A 159 -18.02 -19.69 -9.51
C ALA A 159 -18.30 -20.62 -10.71
N THR A 160 -18.82 -20.15 -11.84
CA THR A 160 -19.18 -21.00 -12.99
C THR A 160 -18.11 -21.16 -14.07
N SER A 161 -16.96 -20.49 -13.98
CA SER A 161 -16.00 -20.44 -15.10
C SER A 161 -14.55 -20.70 -14.66
N GLY A 162 -14.02 -21.92 -14.84
CA GLY A 162 -12.60 -22.32 -14.95
C GLY A 162 -11.49 -21.77 -14.00
N SER A 163 -10.52 -22.60 -13.63
CA SER A 163 -9.43 -22.25 -12.68
C SER A 163 -8.53 -21.06 -13.09
N LEU A 164 -8.26 -20.86 -14.38
CA LEU A 164 -7.51 -19.70 -14.89
C LEU A 164 -8.34 -18.41 -14.81
N ASN A 165 -9.65 -18.51 -15.04
CA ASN A 165 -10.57 -17.39 -14.92
C ASN A 165 -10.72 -16.94 -13.48
N VAL A 166 -10.54 -17.82 -12.49
CA VAL A 166 -10.51 -17.43 -11.06
C VAL A 166 -9.30 -16.53 -10.75
N ILE A 167 -8.12 -16.84 -11.30
CA ILE A 167 -6.90 -16.03 -11.09
C ILE A 167 -7.05 -14.69 -11.82
N VAL A 168 -7.52 -14.70 -13.07
CA VAL A 168 -7.77 -13.48 -13.83
C VAL A 168 -8.85 -12.64 -13.13
N ALA A 169 -9.96 -13.23 -12.72
CA ALA A 169 -11.02 -12.55 -11.97
C ALA A 169 -10.53 -12.00 -10.62
N PHE A 170 -9.61 -12.70 -9.95
CA PHE A 170 -8.99 -12.21 -8.72
C PHE A 170 -8.10 -11.01 -8.98
N VAL A 171 -7.22 -11.07 -9.98
CA VAL A 171 -6.34 -9.95 -10.35
C VAL A 171 -7.16 -8.75 -10.87
N THR A 172 -8.11 -9.00 -11.76
CA THR A 172 -9.04 -7.99 -12.28
C THR A 172 -9.93 -7.45 -11.18
N GLY A 173 -10.34 -8.28 -10.22
CA GLY A 173 -11.12 -7.87 -9.06
C GLY A 173 -10.34 -6.97 -8.10
N LEU A 174 -9.09 -7.32 -7.79
CA LEU A 174 -8.17 -6.45 -7.03
C LEU A 174 -7.91 -5.14 -7.76
N TRP A 175 -7.69 -5.21 -9.09
CA TRP A 175 -7.50 -4.03 -9.92
C TRP A 175 -8.74 -3.15 -9.98
N ASN A 176 -9.92 -3.74 -10.13
CA ASN A 176 -11.20 -3.03 -10.13
C ASN A 176 -11.48 -2.43 -8.77
N LEU A 177 -11.19 -3.12 -7.67
CA LEU A 177 -11.29 -2.53 -6.34
C LEU A 177 -10.36 -1.35 -6.17
N PHE A 178 -9.10 -1.49 -6.57
CA PHE A 178 -8.13 -0.41 -6.52
C PHE A 178 -8.61 0.78 -7.35
N TYR A 179 -9.01 0.53 -8.60
CA TYR A 179 -9.50 1.54 -9.52
C TYR A 179 -10.79 2.18 -9.03
N GLN A 180 -11.76 1.42 -8.52
CA GLN A 180 -13.00 1.93 -7.96
C GLN A 180 -12.76 2.69 -6.66
N THR A 181 -11.85 2.24 -5.80
CA THR A 181 -11.48 2.98 -4.58
C THR A 181 -10.81 4.29 -4.94
N LEU A 182 -9.88 4.26 -5.90
CA LEU A 182 -9.23 5.46 -6.44
C LEU A 182 -10.25 6.40 -7.08
N GLN A 183 -11.15 5.89 -7.92
CA GLN A 183 -12.21 6.65 -8.56
C GLN A 183 -13.20 7.20 -7.54
N ASN A 184 -13.62 6.43 -6.54
CA ASN A 184 -14.51 6.89 -5.48
C ASN A 184 -13.84 7.97 -4.63
N ILE A 185 -12.54 7.85 -4.35
CA ILE A 185 -11.76 8.90 -3.69
C ILE A 185 -11.72 10.14 -4.60
N LEU A 186 -11.38 9.98 -5.88
CA LEU A 186 -11.28 11.08 -6.85
C LEU A 186 -12.65 11.74 -7.14
N GLN A 187 -13.75 10.99 -7.14
CA GLN A 187 -15.11 11.47 -7.37
C GLN A 187 -15.67 12.16 -6.12
N ARG A 188 -15.33 11.68 -4.91
CA ARG A 188 -15.64 12.37 -3.65
C ARG A 188 -14.82 13.64 -3.49
N ILE A 189 -13.63 13.67 -4.07
CA ILE A 189 -12.80 14.86 -4.24
C ILE A 189 -13.38 15.73 -5.37
N GLY A 190 -14.10 15.20 -6.35
CA GLY A 190 -14.62 16.00 -7.47
C GLY A 190 -13.51 16.56 -8.39
N PRO A 191 -13.88 17.31 -9.45
CA PRO A 191 -12.90 17.89 -10.37
C PRO A 191 -11.99 18.86 -9.65
N ILE A 192 -10.69 18.54 -9.60
CA ILE A 192 -9.66 19.38 -8.99
C ILE A 192 -9.58 20.68 -9.77
N SER A 193 -9.86 21.80 -9.11
CA SER A 193 -9.72 23.14 -9.68
C SER A 193 -8.27 23.37 -10.16
N PRO A 194 -8.02 24.21 -11.18
CA PRO A 194 -6.67 24.47 -11.68
C PRO A 194 -5.67 24.89 -10.59
N SER A 195 -6.14 25.62 -9.57
CA SER A 195 -5.34 25.99 -8.39
C SER A 195 -5.01 24.82 -7.47
N GLY A 196 -5.91 23.83 -7.33
CA GLY A 196 -5.65 22.58 -6.62
C GLY A 196 -4.56 21.74 -7.29
N TRP A 197 -4.56 21.68 -8.63
CA TRP A 197 -3.48 21.05 -9.40
C TRP A 197 -2.14 21.74 -9.17
N LEU A 198 -2.12 23.07 -9.20
CA LEU A 198 -0.90 23.85 -8.94
C LEU A 198 -0.35 23.60 -7.54
N LEU A 199 -1.20 23.51 -6.51
CA LEU A 199 -0.76 23.18 -5.15
C LEU A 199 -0.23 21.76 -5.03
N ILE A 200 -0.90 20.77 -5.64
CA ILE A 200 -0.42 19.37 -5.64
C ILE A 200 0.93 19.27 -6.35
N ILE A 201 1.08 19.91 -7.52
CA ILE A 201 2.32 19.95 -8.27
C ILE A 201 3.41 20.65 -7.47
N THR A 202 3.11 21.77 -6.82
CA THR A 202 4.06 22.50 -5.98
C THR A 202 4.51 21.66 -4.78
N LEU A 203 3.58 20.95 -4.14
CA LEU A 203 3.87 20.10 -2.99
C LEU A 203 4.70 18.88 -3.39
N LEU A 204 4.42 18.29 -4.57
CA LEU A 204 5.25 17.24 -5.19
C LEU A 204 6.65 17.76 -5.53
N LEU A 205 6.76 18.95 -6.14
CA LEU A 205 8.04 19.57 -6.47
C LEU A 205 8.86 19.87 -5.21
N VAL A 206 8.23 20.33 -4.13
CA VAL A 206 8.88 20.54 -2.83
C VAL A 206 9.35 19.21 -2.24
N LEU A 207 8.53 18.15 -2.31
CA LEU A 207 8.91 16.80 -1.84
C LEU A 207 10.07 16.20 -2.64
N ILE A 208 10.11 16.43 -3.95
CA ILE A 208 11.21 16.00 -4.84
C ILE A 208 12.47 16.86 -4.62
N ALA A 209 12.32 18.16 -4.35
CA ALA A 209 13.42 19.07 -4.09
C ALA A 209 14.01 18.93 -2.68
N TRP A 210 13.24 18.44 -1.72
CA TRP A 210 13.66 18.24 -0.33
C TRP A 210 14.92 17.36 -0.18
N PRO A 211 15.02 16.17 -0.81
CA PRO A 211 16.24 15.36 -0.75
C PRO A 211 17.44 16.01 -1.48
N MET A 212 17.21 16.89 -2.46
CA MET A 212 18.30 17.60 -3.15
C MET A 212 18.94 18.69 -2.29
N ARG A 213 18.22 19.22 -1.30
CA ARG A 213 18.73 20.25 -0.38
C ARG A 213 19.84 19.72 0.52
N GLY A 214 19.85 18.42 0.83
CA GLY A 214 20.92 17.76 1.57
C GLY A 214 22.18 17.46 0.75
N ALA A 215 22.09 17.39 -0.57
CA ALA A 215 23.23 17.12 -1.45
C ALA A 215 24.12 18.35 -1.66
N ALA A 216 23.56 19.56 -1.58
CA ALA A 216 24.31 20.81 -1.69
C ALA A 216 25.13 21.16 -0.43
N SER A 217 24.77 20.60 0.74
CA SER A 217 25.44 20.89 2.01
C SER A 217 26.70 20.04 2.28
N LYS A 218 26.99 19.02 1.47
CA LYS A 218 28.15 18.12 1.65
C LYS A 218 29.35 18.44 0.75
N LYS A 219 29.40 19.64 0.18
CA LYS A 219 30.63 20.21 -0.41
C LYS A 219 31.15 21.34 0.47
N LYS A 220 31.76 20.98 1.60
CA LYS A 220 32.84 21.72 2.24
C LYS A 220 33.75 20.71 2.93
#